data_AF-A0A922T746-F1
#
_entry.id   AF-A0A922T746-F1
#
_cell.length_a   1.000
_cell.length_b   1.000
_cell.length_c   1.000
_cell.angle_alpha   90.00
_cell.angle_beta   90.00
_cell.angle_gamma   90.00
#
_symmetry.space_group_name_H-M   'P 1'
#
loop_
_entity.id
_entity.type
_entity.pdbx_description
1 polymer ?
#
loop_
_entity_poly.entity_id
_entity_poly.type
_entity_poly.pdbx_seq_one_letter_code
_entity_poly.pdbx_strand_id
1 'polypeptide(L)'
;MSNNTPIAQTPLFDRKASIRGYKLNKMAMSLGEAPNRIAFLADEEAFLDSYGLDDETKTAVMSRNWHEMVRLGGNLFFILKISAVDPTPIIAIGAAQAGMSVEDFMVQRLGKKNG
;
A
#
# COMPACT_ATOMS: atom_id res chain seq x y z
N MET A 1 30.10 -15.02 3.10
CA MET A 1 29.41 -13.98 3.90
C MET A 1 28.54 -13.19 2.95
N SER A 2 27.21 -13.30 3.06
CA SER A 2 26.27 -12.58 2.20
C SER A 2 26.37 -11.09 2.51
N ASN A 3 26.75 -10.26 1.54
CA ASN A 3 26.82 -8.81 1.68
C ASN A 3 25.40 -8.25 1.91
N ASN A 4 25.03 -8.08 3.18
CA ASN A 4 23.79 -7.45 3.60
C ASN A 4 24.00 -5.93 3.75
N THR A 5 24.48 -5.27 2.69
CA THR A 5 24.57 -3.81 2.67
C THR A 5 23.14 -3.27 2.79
N PRO A 6 22.80 -2.53 3.87
CA PRO A 6 21.46 -1.99 4.02
C PRO A 6 21.17 -1.05 2.85
N ILE A 7 20.11 -1.33 2.10
CA ILE A 7 19.54 -0.34 1.19
C ILE A 7 18.87 0.68 2.10
N ALA A 8 19.60 1.74 2.44
CA ALA A 8 19.09 2.79 3.30
C ALA A 8 17.74 3.25 2.75
N GLN A 9 16.71 3.25 3.60
CA GLN A 9 15.35 3.74 3.34
C GLN A 9 14.40 2.83 2.55
N THR A 10 14.77 1.58 2.21
CA THR A 10 13.83 0.63 1.57
C THR A 10 13.38 -0.44 2.57
N PRO A 11 12.11 -0.42 3.05
CA PRO A 11 11.59 -1.48 3.90
C PRO A 11 11.60 -2.82 3.15
N LEU A 12 12.36 -3.80 3.67
CA LEU A 12 12.39 -5.14 3.10
C LEU A 12 11.15 -5.93 3.54
N PHE A 13 10.46 -6.55 2.57
CA PHE A 13 9.38 -7.50 2.88
C PHE A 13 9.96 -8.86 3.30
N ASP A 14 10.50 -8.91 4.52
CA ASP A 14 11.04 -10.12 5.13
C ASP A 14 9.95 -10.95 5.85
N ARG A 15 10.34 -12.06 6.49
CA ARG A 15 9.41 -12.90 7.25
C ARG A 15 8.69 -12.13 8.37
N LYS A 16 9.36 -11.19 9.04
CA LYS A 16 8.77 -10.41 10.14
C LYS A 16 7.71 -9.44 9.60
N ALA A 17 8.01 -8.75 8.49
CA ALA A 17 7.06 -7.89 7.79
C ALA A 17 5.85 -8.69 7.27
N SER A 18 6.08 -9.87 6.69
CA SER A 18 5.01 -10.75 6.21
C SER A 18 4.06 -11.20 7.31
N ILE A 19 4.58 -11.55 8.49
CA ILE A 19 3.75 -11.89 9.66
C ILE A 19 2.96 -10.68 10.14
N ARG A 20 3.62 -9.52 10.27
CA ARG A 20 2.99 -8.27 10.75
C ARG A 20 1.85 -7.84 9.82
N GLY A 21 2.07 -7.83 8.52
CA GLY A 21 1.08 -7.41 7.52
C GLY A 21 0.17 -8.51 7.01
N TYR A 22 0.15 -9.71 7.61
CA TYR A 22 -0.60 -10.85 7.07
C TYR A 22 -2.07 -10.53 6.80
N LYS A 23 -2.75 -9.89 7.75
CA LYS A 23 -4.17 -9.52 7.63
C LYS A 23 -4.39 -8.48 6.53
N LEU A 24 -3.56 -7.44 6.47
CA LEU A 24 -3.58 -6.41 5.43
C LEU A 24 -3.40 -7.01 4.03
N ASN A 25 -2.38 -7.84 3.88
CA ASN A 25 -2.06 -8.49 2.60
C ASN A 25 -3.18 -9.44 2.15
N LYS A 26 -3.76 -10.20 3.08
CA LYS A 26 -4.89 -11.11 2.81
C LYS A 26 -6.15 -10.33 2.41
N MET A 27 -6.45 -9.23 3.11
CA MET A 27 -7.56 -8.33 2.79
C MET A 27 -7.38 -7.77 1.39
N ALA A 28 -6.23 -7.15 1.10
CA ALA A 28 -6.00 -6.55 -0.21
C ALA A 28 -6.06 -7.59 -1.33
N MET A 29 -5.52 -8.80 -1.12
CA MET A 29 -5.61 -9.91 -2.08
C MET A 29 -7.05 -10.29 -2.44
N SER A 30 -7.95 -10.27 -1.46
CA SER A 30 -9.34 -10.68 -1.63
C SER A 30 -10.13 -9.75 -2.56
N LEU A 31 -9.69 -8.51 -2.75
CA LEU A 31 -10.27 -7.55 -3.69
C LEU A 31 -10.13 -7.98 -5.17
N GLY A 32 -9.40 -9.06 -5.45
CA GLY A 32 -9.47 -9.75 -6.74
C GLY A 32 -10.86 -10.28 -7.08
N GLU A 33 -11.66 -10.61 -6.07
CA GLU A 33 -13.00 -11.17 -6.22
C GLU A 33 -14.07 -10.07 -6.29
N ALA A 34 -15.00 -10.19 -7.23
CA ALA A 34 -16.05 -9.17 -7.42
C ALA A 34 -16.93 -8.92 -6.18
N PRO A 35 -17.38 -9.95 -5.42
CA PRO A 35 -18.17 -9.74 -4.21
C PRO A 35 -17.45 -8.90 -3.15
N ASN A 36 -16.13 -9.07 -3.02
CA ASN A 36 -15.34 -8.33 -2.04
C ASN A 36 -15.17 -6.87 -2.44
N ARG A 37 -15.06 -6.57 -3.73
CA ARG A 37 -15.05 -5.17 -4.21
C ARG A 37 -16.38 -4.47 -3.91
N ILE A 38 -17.50 -5.17 -4.11
CA ILE A 38 -18.83 -4.63 -3.79
C ILE A 38 -18.95 -4.36 -2.29
N ALA A 39 -18.53 -5.30 -1.45
CA ALA A 39 -18.56 -5.14 0.01
C ALA A 39 -17.65 -3.98 0.48
N PHE A 40 -16.41 -3.91 -0.02
CA PHE A 40 -15.47 -2.82 0.29
C PHE A 40 -16.02 -1.44 -0.09
N LEU A 41 -16.68 -1.31 -1.24
CA LEU A 41 -17.28 -0.06 -1.69
C LEU A 41 -18.56 0.32 -0.94
N ALA A 42 -19.29 -0.66 -0.41
CA ALA A 42 -20.53 -0.44 0.32
C ALA A 42 -20.28 0.07 1.74
N ASP A 43 -19.32 -0.53 2.44
CA ASP A 43 -18.90 -0.15 3.78
C ASP A 43 -17.44 -0.56 3.99
N GLU A 44 -16.53 0.38 3.76
CA GLU A 44 -15.09 0.12 3.83
C GLU A 44 -14.69 -0.31 5.24
N GLU A 45 -15.13 0.39 6.29
CA GLU A 45 -14.75 0.08 7.67
C GLU A 45 -15.23 -1.32 8.08
N ALA A 46 -16.50 -1.66 7.82
CA ALA A 46 -17.03 -2.98 8.14
C ALA A 46 -16.32 -4.09 7.35
N PHE A 47 -15.94 -3.83 6.09
CA PHE A 47 -15.15 -4.78 5.32
C PHE A 47 -13.77 -5.00 5.93
N LEU A 48 -13.07 -3.94 6.33
CA LEU A 48 -11.76 -4.02 7.00
C LEU A 48 -11.84 -4.74 8.35
N ASP A 49 -12.90 -4.50 9.13
CA ASP A 49 -13.17 -5.20 10.39
C ASP A 49 -13.35 -6.70 10.19
N SER A 50 -13.96 -7.13 9.07
CA SER A 50 -14.13 -8.56 8.76
C SER A 50 -12.81 -9.32 8.58
N TYR A 51 -11.71 -8.62 8.28
CA TYR A 51 -10.35 -9.18 8.23
C TYR A 51 -9.58 -9.03 9.55
N GLY A 52 -10.18 -8.37 10.55
CA GLY A 52 -9.62 -8.14 11.86
C GLY A 52 -8.39 -7.24 11.85
N LEU A 53 -8.36 -6.23 10.96
CA LEU A 53 -7.32 -5.21 10.96
C LEU A 53 -7.38 -4.38 12.25
N ASP A 54 -6.22 -4.00 12.77
CA ASP A 54 -6.15 -3.05 13.89
C ASP A 54 -6.41 -1.61 13.42
N ASP A 55 -6.69 -0.72 14.37
CA ASP A 55 -7.09 0.66 14.07
C ASP A 55 -6.03 1.44 13.28
N GLU A 56 -4.75 1.18 13.53
CA GLU A 56 -3.64 1.81 12.81
C GLU A 56 -3.63 1.37 11.33
N THR A 57 -3.79 0.08 11.07
CA THR A 57 -3.87 -0.46 9.72
C THR A 57 -5.15 -0.06 9.00
N LYS A 58 -6.29 -0.04 9.69
CA LYS A 58 -7.55 0.46 9.13
C LYS A 58 -7.42 1.91 8.70
N THR A 59 -6.89 2.76 9.57
CA THR A 59 -6.64 4.18 9.28
C THR A 59 -5.76 4.33 8.04
N ALA A 60 -4.66 3.57 7.95
CA ALA A 60 -3.76 3.61 6.80
C ALA A 60 -4.45 3.22 5.48
N VAL A 61 -5.34 2.22 5.50
CA VAL A 61 -6.11 1.80 4.33
C VAL A 61 -7.12 2.89 3.95
N MET A 62 -7.98 3.30 4.89
CA MET A 62 -9.07 4.25 4.66
C MET A 62 -8.58 5.63 4.23
N SER A 63 -7.43 6.07 4.73
CA SER A 63 -6.80 7.33 4.33
C SER A 63 -5.92 7.21 3.08
N ARG A 64 -5.87 6.02 2.45
CA ARG A 64 -4.96 5.68 1.33
C ARG A 64 -3.50 6.06 1.62
N ASN A 65 -3.05 5.88 2.86
CA ASN A 65 -1.66 6.13 3.24
C ASN A 65 -0.79 4.95 2.82
N TRP A 66 -0.37 4.97 1.55
CA TRP A 66 0.44 3.91 0.94
C TRP A 66 1.76 3.68 1.66
N HIS A 67 2.42 4.76 2.12
CA HIS A 67 3.67 4.66 2.87
C HIS A 67 3.45 3.87 4.17
N GLU A 68 2.37 4.20 4.88
CA GLU A 68 2.03 3.57 6.14
C GLU A 68 1.60 2.12 5.98
N MET A 69 0.81 1.80 4.94
CA MET A 69 0.50 0.42 4.60
C MET A 69 1.77 -0.43 4.42
N VAL A 70 2.81 0.09 3.77
CA VAL A 70 4.09 -0.61 3.61
C VAL A 70 4.84 -0.70 4.95
N ARG A 71 4.89 0.37 5.75
CA ARG A 71 5.51 0.35 7.10
C ARG A 71 4.89 -0.73 7.99
N LEU A 72 3.57 -0.87 7.93
CA LEU A 72 2.77 -1.86 8.66
C LEU A 72 2.92 -3.30 8.12
N GLY A 73 3.73 -3.52 7.07
CA GLY A 73 4.01 -4.85 6.52
C GLY A 73 3.15 -5.21 5.31
N GLY A 74 2.46 -4.23 4.72
CA GLY A 74 1.82 -4.37 3.42
C GLY A 74 2.88 -4.59 2.34
N ASN A 75 2.74 -5.68 1.58
CA ASN A 75 3.50 -5.85 0.36
C ASN A 75 2.85 -4.99 -0.73
N LEU A 76 3.65 -4.17 -1.42
CA LEU A 76 3.17 -3.24 -2.44
C LEU A 76 2.29 -3.94 -3.50
N PHE A 77 2.64 -5.14 -3.95
CA PHE A 77 1.87 -5.88 -4.96
C PHE A 77 0.50 -6.35 -4.47
N PHE A 78 0.35 -6.59 -3.16
CA PHE A 78 -0.94 -6.95 -2.58
C PHE A 78 -1.81 -5.72 -2.40
N ILE A 79 -1.29 -4.67 -1.75
CA ILE A 79 -2.06 -3.46 -1.43
C ILE A 79 -2.47 -2.68 -2.68
N LEU A 80 -1.74 -2.79 -3.80
CA LEU A 80 -2.13 -2.20 -5.09
C LEU A 80 -3.51 -2.68 -5.60
N LYS A 81 -4.05 -3.80 -5.10
CA LYS A 81 -5.43 -4.19 -5.42
C LYS A 81 -6.48 -3.19 -4.91
N ILE A 82 -6.17 -2.41 -3.87
CA ILE A 82 -7.03 -1.31 -3.41
C ILE A 82 -7.18 -0.28 -4.53
N SER A 83 -6.11 0.03 -5.28
CA SER A 83 -6.17 1.00 -6.37
C SER A 83 -6.95 0.50 -7.60
N ALA A 84 -7.33 -0.77 -7.65
CA ALA A 84 -8.24 -1.30 -8.68
C ALA A 84 -9.72 -1.13 -8.29
N VAL A 85 -10.01 -0.90 -7.00
CA VAL A 85 -11.36 -0.66 -6.46
C VAL A 85 -11.60 0.83 -6.30
N ASP A 86 -10.61 1.55 -5.77
CA ASP A 86 -10.60 3.00 -5.59
C ASP A 86 -9.39 3.59 -6.35
N PRO A 87 -9.58 4.03 -7.60
CA PRO A 87 -8.50 4.38 -8.51
C PRO A 87 -7.53 5.43 -7.95
N THR A 88 -6.33 4.99 -7.60
CA THR A 88 -5.19 5.87 -7.29
C THR A 88 -4.14 5.73 -8.40
N PRO A 89 -3.72 6.82 -9.07
CA PRO A 89 -2.67 6.75 -10.08
C PRO A 89 -1.38 6.15 -9.53
N ILE A 90 -0.76 5.22 -10.26
CA ILE A 90 0.48 4.55 -9.82
C ILE A 90 1.62 5.54 -9.52
N ILE A 91 1.64 6.67 -10.22
CA ILE A 91 2.58 7.77 -9.99
C ILE A 91 2.38 8.39 -8.60
N ALA A 92 1.12 8.59 -8.17
CA ALA A 92 0.81 9.13 -6.86
C ALA A 92 1.22 8.15 -5.74
N ILE A 93 1.03 6.85 -5.96
CA ILE A 93 1.51 5.80 -5.05
C ILE A 93 3.05 5.82 -4.97
N GLY A 94 3.73 5.94 -6.10
CA GLY A 94 5.19 6.06 -6.16
C GLY A 94 5.71 7.31 -5.43
N ALA A 95 5.06 8.46 -5.63
CA ALA A 95 5.38 9.70 -4.93
C ALA A 95 5.20 9.56 -3.41
N ALA A 96 4.09 8.95 -2.96
CA ALA A 96 3.83 8.67 -1.55
C ALA A 96 4.91 7.75 -0.94
N GLN A 97 5.34 6.71 -1.66
CA GLN A 97 6.44 5.84 -1.20
C GLN A 97 7.76 6.60 -1.08
N ALA A 98 8.01 7.55 -1.99
CA ALA A 98 9.22 8.38 -1.98
C ALA A 98 9.17 9.54 -0.98
N GLY A 99 8.03 9.78 -0.32
CA GLY A 99 7.83 10.96 0.54
C GLY A 99 7.89 12.28 -0.23
N MET A 100 7.45 12.27 -1.49
CA MET A 100 7.53 13.41 -2.42
C MET A 100 6.14 13.88 -2.84
N SER A 101 6.02 15.14 -3.25
CA SER A 101 4.86 15.57 -4.03
C SER A 101 4.82 14.83 -5.37
N VAL A 102 3.64 14.71 -5.98
CA VAL A 102 3.51 14.10 -7.32
C VAL A 102 4.33 14.86 -8.35
N GLU A 103 4.32 16.19 -8.27
CA GLU A 103 5.09 17.08 -9.15
C GLU A 103 6.60 16.81 -9.03
N ASP A 104 7.12 16.80 -7.81
CA ASP A 104 8.55 16.55 -7.56
C ASP A 104 8.93 15.14 -7.98
N PHE A 105 8.07 14.15 -7.75
CA PHE A 105 8.31 12.77 -8.18
C PHE A 105 8.40 12.67 -9.70
N MET A 106 7.50 13.33 -10.42
CA MET A 106 7.47 13.36 -11.88
C MET A 106 8.73 14.01 -12.47
N VAL A 107 9.18 15.11 -11.88
CA VAL A 107 10.39 15.82 -12.33
C VAL A 107 11.66 15.07 -11.96
N GLN A 108 11.84 14.74 -10.68
CA GLN A 108 13.12 14.27 -10.16
C GLN A 108 13.33 12.77 -10.32
N ARG A 109 12.25 11.95 -10.34
CA ARG A 109 12.36 10.49 -10.48
C ARG A 109 12.01 9.99 -11.88
N LEU A 110 11.06 10.63 -12.55
CA LEU A 110 10.61 10.20 -13.89
C LEU A 110 11.15 11.08 -15.03
N GLY A 111 11.88 12.16 -14.71
CA GLY A 111 12.52 13.01 -15.71
C GLY A 111 11.55 13.77 -16.61
N LYS A 112 10.28 13.93 -16.20
CA LYS A 112 9.33 14.73 -16.97
C LYS A 112 9.64 16.21 -16.75
N LYS A 113 9.92 16.93 -17.83
CA LYS A 113 10.10 18.39 -17.78
C LYS A 113 8.73 19.05 -17.74
N ASN A 114 8.55 20.04 -16.89
CA ASN A 114 7.40 20.95 -16.96
C ASN A 114 7.51 21.67 -18.31
N GLY A 115 6.44 21.56 -19.12
CA GLY A 115 6.34 22.22 -20.42
C GLY A 115 6.25 23.73 -20.28
#